data_AF-A0A1V2CAG6-F1
#
_entry.id   AF-A0A1V2CAG6-F1
#
_cell.length_a   1.000
_cell.length_b   1.000
_cell.length_c   1.000
_cell.angle_alpha   90.00
_cell.angle_beta   90.00
_cell.angle_gamma   90.00
#
_symmetry.space_group_name_H-M   'P 1'
#
loop_
_entity.id
_entity.type
_entity.pdbx_description
1 polymer ?
#
loop_
_entity_poly.entity_id
_entity_poly.type
_entity_poly.pdbx_seq_one_letter_code
_entity_poly.pdbx_strand_id
1 'polypeptide(L)'
;MSEQIKPNHIGRKISRIRELRDMKQEALAQALGLSQQTVSAIENSETIDDEKLTEVAKALGVNTEAIKNFTNENMINYTNNFYDNSFTNGINGMFNPSHCTFNPIDKVVELFERMLQAEKEKVEFLEKLLKEK
;
A
#
# COMPACT_ATOMS: atom_id res chain seq x y z
N MET A 1 35.26 -9.71 0.02
CA MET A 1 34.30 -8.62 -0.27
C MET A 1 33.69 -8.22 1.06
N SER A 2 34.11 -7.09 1.64
CA SER A 2 33.56 -6.59 2.89
C SER A 2 32.17 -6.00 2.62
N GLU A 3 31.12 -6.64 3.14
CA GLU A 3 29.80 -6.01 3.24
C GLU A 3 29.93 -4.78 4.14
N GLN A 4 30.05 -3.61 3.52
CA GLN A 4 29.95 -2.35 4.23
C GLN A 4 28.53 -2.27 4.79
N ILE A 5 28.40 -2.40 6.11
CA ILE A 5 27.17 -2.11 6.85
C ILE A 5 26.78 -0.69 6.47
N LYS A 6 25.81 -0.54 5.54
CA LYS A 6 25.36 0.77 5.10
C LYS A 6 24.84 1.52 6.34
N PRO A 7 25.38 2.69 6.68
CA PRO A 7 24.92 3.44 7.85
C PRO A 7 23.41 3.66 7.73
N ASN A 8 22.70 3.37 8.82
CA ASN A 8 21.25 3.36 8.88
C ASN A 8 20.72 4.80 8.94
N HIS A 9 20.88 5.54 7.83
CA HIS A 9 20.59 6.95 7.77
C HIS A 9 19.10 7.19 7.52
N ILE A 10 18.36 7.55 8.58
CA ILE A 10 16.90 7.70 8.55
C ILE A 10 16.47 8.81 7.58
N GLY A 11 17.17 9.96 7.57
CA GLY A 11 16.87 11.05 6.63
C GLY A 11 16.88 10.64 5.16
N ARG A 12 17.85 9.81 4.73
CA ARG A 12 17.92 9.29 3.35
C ARG A 12 16.74 8.37 3.02
N LYS A 13 16.29 7.58 3.99
CA LYS A 13 15.10 6.73 3.84
C LYS A 13 13.83 7.57 3.66
N ILE A 14 13.69 8.64 4.45
CA ILE A 14 12.59 9.61 4.32
C ILE A 14 12.60 10.24 2.93
N SER A 15 13.77 10.73 2.47
CA SER A 15 13.93 11.34 1.15
C SER A 15 13.51 10.37 0.03
N ARG A 16 13.91 9.11 0.14
CA ARG A 16 13.55 8.08 -0.84
C ARG A 16 12.05 7.76 -0.82
N ILE A 17 11.44 7.59 0.35
CA ILE A 17 10.00 7.36 0.48
C ILE A 17 9.21 8.55 -0.08
N ARG A 18 9.67 9.78 0.16
CA ARG A 18 9.06 11.00 -0.39
C ARG A 18 9.08 10.99 -1.92
N GLU A 19 10.21 10.66 -2.54
CA GLU A 19 10.33 10.54 -4.00
C GLU A 19 9.37 9.50 -4.58
N LEU A 20 9.19 8.37 -3.90
CA LEU A 20 8.24 7.33 -4.33
C LEU A 20 6.78 7.78 -4.27
N ARG A 21 6.48 8.71 -3.37
CA ARG A 21 5.16 9.35 -3.26
C ARG A 21 4.98 10.49 -4.27
N ASP A 22 5.95 10.71 -5.15
CA ASP A 22 5.99 11.85 -6.09
C ASP A 22 5.77 13.19 -5.37
N MET A 23 6.31 13.29 -4.14
CA MET A 23 6.09 14.44 -3.26
C MET A 23 7.32 15.36 -3.30
N LYS A 24 7.11 16.65 -3.53
CA LYS A 24 8.19 17.67 -3.45
C LYS A 24 8.56 17.96 -2.00
N GLN A 25 9.81 18.37 -1.74
CA GLN A 25 10.24 18.78 -0.39
C GLN A 25 9.37 19.91 0.19
N GLU A 26 8.95 20.86 -0.65
CA GLU A 26 8.04 21.94 -0.24
C GLU A 26 6.67 21.42 0.21
N ALA A 27 6.14 20.38 -0.45
CA ALA A 27 4.85 19.78 -0.08
C ALA A 27 4.94 19.06 1.27
N LEU A 28 6.04 18.33 1.51
CA LEU A 28 6.30 17.71 2.81
C LEU A 28 6.48 18.78 3.90
N ALA A 29 7.16 19.87 3.60
CA ALA A 29 7.34 20.99 4.53
C ALA A 29 6.01 21.63 4.90
N GLN A 30 5.13 21.88 3.93
CA GLN A 30 3.78 22.38 4.18
C GLN A 30 2.96 21.41 5.03
N ALA A 31 3.04 20.10 4.78
CA ALA A 31 2.32 19.09 5.56
C ALA A 31 2.79 19.02 7.03
N LEU A 32 4.06 19.35 7.30
CA LEU A 32 4.64 19.39 8.64
C LEU A 32 4.57 20.78 9.30
N GLY A 33 4.10 21.81 8.58
CA GLY A 33 4.15 23.20 9.06
C GLY A 33 5.57 23.74 9.22
N LEU A 34 6.54 23.18 8.47
CA LEU A 34 7.96 23.54 8.51
C LEU A 34 8.39 24.28 7.24
N SER A 35 9.60 24.83 7.25
CA SER A 35 10.20 25.36 6.02
C SER A 35 10.82 24.24 5.18
N GLN A 36 10.96 24.47 3.87
CA GLN A 36 11.65 23.55 2.97
C GLN A 36 13.09 23.30 3.41
N GLN A 37 13.79 24.31 3.94
CA GLN A 37 15.16 24.13 4.44
C GLN A 37 15.21 23.19 5.65
N THR A 38 14.22 23.28 6.55
CA THR A 38 14.11 22.37 7.69
C THR A 38 13.88 20.93 7.23
N VAL A 39 13.03 20.69 6.23
CA VAL A 39 12.84 19.35 5.66
C VAL A 39 14.12 18.84 4.99
N SER A 40 14.84 19.69 4.26
CA SER A 40 16.14 19.34 3.69
C SER A 40 17.16 18.96 4.78
N ALA A 41 17.17 19.67 5.90
CA ALA A 41 18.01 19.32 7.05
C ALA A 41 17.61 17.97 7.67
N ILE A 42 16.31 17.70 7.80
CA ILE A 42 15.79 16.41 8.28
C ILE A 42 16.22 15.27 7.35
N GLU A 43 16.12 15.43 6.03
CA GLU A 43 16.54 14.42 5.05
C GLU A 43 18.05 14.16 5.05
N ASN A 44 18.85 15.15 5.42
CA ASN A 44 20.30 15.02 5.56
C ASN A 44 20.74 14.56 6.97
N SER A 45 19.81 14.39 7.92
CA SER A 45 20.12 13.92 9.27
C SER A 45 20.16 12.39 9.34
N GLU A 46 21.22 11.85 9.94
CA GLU A 46 21.37 10.40 10.14
C GLU A 46 20.31 9.85 11.11
N THR A 47 20.02 10.62 12.16
CA THR A 47 19.04 10.30 13.21
C THR A 47 17.99 11.41 13.33
N ILE A 48 16.79 11.05 13.75
CA ILE A 48 15.65 11.96 13.96
C ILE A 48 14.95 11.53 15.25
N ASP A 49 14.46 12.50 16.02
CA ASP A 49 13.65 12.25 17.22
C ASP A 49 12.40 11.42 16.88
N ASP A 50 12.05 10.44 17.71
CA ASP A 50 10.92 9.54 17.42
C ASP A 50 9.58 10.29 17.26
N GLU A 51 9.38 11.40 17.98
CA GLU A 51 8.21 12.27 17.82
C GLU A 51 8.13 12.87 16.41
N LYS A 52 9.23 13.48 15.94
CA LYS A 52 9.31 14.04 14.58
C LYS A 52 9.23 12.96 13.51
N LEU A 53 9.81 11.79 13.76
CA LEU A 53 9.70 10.66 12.84
C LEU A 53 8.24 10.22 12.69
N THR A 54 7.46 10.27 13.77
CA THR A 54 6.03 9.97 13.76
C THR A 54 5.23 10.98 12.95
N GLU A 55 5.54 12.27 13.09
CA GLU A 55 4.91 13.33 12.28
C GLU A 55 5.25 13.18 10.79
N VAL A 56 6.52 12.93 10.46
CA VAL A 56 6.97 12.68 9.09
C VAL A 56 6.30 11.44 8.50
N ALA A 57 6.22 10.35 9.28
CA ALA A 57 5.54 9.13 8.85
C ALA A 57 4.07 9.38 8.53
N LYS A 58 3.38 10.13 9.40
CA LYS A 58 1.99 10.54 9.18
C LYS A 58 1.82 11.40 7.93
N ALA A 59 2.72 12.37 7.72
CA ALA A 59 2.70 13.24 6.53
C ALA A 59 2.94 12.46 5.22
N LEU A 60 3.78 11.43 5.25
CA LEU A 60 4.06 10.55 4.12
C LEU A 60 3.04 9.39 3.96
N GLY A 61 2.13 9.24 4.92
CA GLY A 61 1.14 8.17 4.98
C GLY A 61 1.76 6.78 5.11
N VAL A 62 2.81 6.65 5.93
CA VAL A 62 3.49 5.39 6.27
C VAL A 62 3.53 5.19 7.79
N ASN A 63 3.84 3.97 8.23
CA ASN A 63 4.16 3.73 9.64
C ASN A 63 5.59 4.21 9.97
N THR A 64 5.93 4.50 11.22
CA THR A 64 7.31 4.84 11.62
C THR A 64 8.27 3.68 11.40
N GLU A 65 7.80 2.45 11.65
CA GLU A 65 8.55 1.22 11.39
C GLU A 65 8.88 1.04 9.90
N ALA A 66 8.01 1.53 9.01
CA ALA A 66 8.24 1.54 7.57
C ALA A 66 9.55 2.24 7.23
N ILE A 67 9.72 3.44 7.80
CA ILE A 67 10.87 4.29 7.56
C ILE A 67 12.12 3.64 8.16
N LYS A 68 12.03 3.09 9.37
CA LYS A 68 13.15 2.39 10.04
C LYS A 68 13.61 1.17 9.24
N ASN A 69 12.68 0.36 8.73
CA ASN A 69 12.95 -0.87 7.98
C ASN A 69 13.08 -0.67 6.46
N PHE A 70 13.04 0.57 5.98
CA PHE A 70 13.15 0.86 4.56
C PHE A 70 14.55 0.47 4.03
N THR A 71 14.56 -0.35 2.97
CA THR A 71 15.76 -0.78 2.24
C THR A 71 15.50 -0.71 0.74
N ASN A 72 16.57 -0.53 -0.04
CA ASN A 72 16.49 -0.47 -1.50
C ASN A 72 16.08 -1.83 -2.13
N GLU A 73 16.28 -2.95 -1.44
CA GLU A 73 15.86 -4.27 -1.92
C GLU A 73 14.37 -4.53 -1.72
N ASN A 74 13.81 -4.08 -0.58
CA ASN A 74 12.37 -4.14 -0.35
C ASN A 74 11.61 -3.43 -1.48
N MET A 75 12.15 -2.29 -1.93
CA MET A 75 11.68 -1.53 -3.08
C MET A 75 11.66 -2.31 -4.41
N ILE A 76 12.72 -3.04 -4.75
CA ILE A 76 12.80 -3.82 -5.99
C ILE A 76 11.78 -4.97 -5.95
N ASN A 77 11.61 -5.60 -4.78
CA ASN A 77 10.62 -6.65 -4.59
C ASN A 77 9.18 -6.13 -4.78
N TYR A 78 8.85 -4.92 -4.31
CA TYR A 78 7.52 -4.34 -4.54
C TYR A 78 7.24 -4.01 -6.00
N THR A 79 8.20 -3.43 -6.72
CA THR A 79 8.02 -3.12 -8.15
C THR A 79 7.79 -4.38 -8.96
N ASN A 80 8.56 -5.45 -8.71
CA ASN A 80 8.37 -6.73 -9.40
C ASN A 80 7.02 -7.39 -9.07
N ASN A 81 6.57 -7.31 -7.81
CA ASN A 81 5.26 -7.85 -7.41
C ASN A 81 4.08 -7.03 -7.96
N PHE A 82 4.25 -5.73 -8.20
CA PHE A 82 3.21 -4.88 -8.80
C PHE A 82 2.92 -5.24 -10.26
N TYR A 83 3.93 -5.66 -11.01
CA TYR A 83 3.77 -6.06 -12.41
C TYR A 83 3.30 -7.52 -12.56
N ASP A 84 3.54 -8.38 -11.56
CA ASP A 84 3.28 -9.82 -11.67
C ASP A 84 2.06 -10.31 -10.87
N ASN A 85 1.58 -9.58 -9.85
CA ASN A 85 0.48 -10.04 -8.98
C ASN A 85 -0.43 -8.88 -8.51
N SER A 86 -1.26 -8.34 -9.40
CA SER A 86 -2.15 -7.20 -9.09
C SER A 86 -3.33 -7.50 -8.13
N PHE A 87 -3.40 -8.68 -7.49
CA PHE A 87 -4.59 -9.03 -6.70
C PHE A 87 -4.39 -9.74 -5.35
N THR A 88 -3.19 -10.19 -4.98
CA THR A 88 -3.10 -11.20 -3.89
C THR A 88 -2.10 -10.93 -2.75
N ASN A 89 -1.25 -9.89 -2.79
CA ASN A 89 -0.26 -9.71 -1.72
C ASN A 89 -0.16 -8.31 -1.09
N GLY A 90 -1.17 -7.46 -1.26
CA GLY A 90 -1.24 -6.13 -0.64
C GLY A 90 -1.54 -6.12 0.88
N ILE A 91 -1.45 -7.25 1.58
CA ILE A 91 -1.92 -7.36 2.98
C ILE A 91 -0.84 -7.03 4.02
N ASN A 92 0.46 -6.94 3.68
CA ASN A 92 1.48 -6.82 4.73
C ASN A 92 2.69 -5.93 4.43
N GLY A 93 2.48 -4.82 3.72
CA GLY A 93 3.57 -3.95 3.30
C GLY A 93 3.22 -2.47 3.37
N MET A 94 3.37 -1.88 4.55
CA MET A 94 3.79 -0.47 4.72
C MET A 94 2.80 0.65 4.35
N PHE A 95 1.80 0.36 3.52
CA PHE A 95 0.76 1.25 3.06
C PHE A 95 -0.57 0.54 3.23
N ASN A 96 -1.28 0.87 4.30
CA ASN A 96 -2.61 0.35 4.54
C ASN A 96 -3.62 1.37 4.03
N PRO A 97 -4.14 1.25 2.78
CA PRO A 97 -5.38 1.92 2.44
C PRO A 97 -6.50 1.13 3.12
N SER A 98 -6.89 1.59 4.30
CA SER A 98 -8.24 1.47 4.83
C SER A 98 -9.01 0.19 4.44
N HIS A 99 -8.95 -0.82 5.30
CA HIS A 99 -10.09 -1.68 5.64
C HIS A 99 -11.10 -1.95 4.50
N CYS A 100 -10.72 -2.76 3.50
CA CYS A 100 -11.73 -3.61 2.88
C CYS A 100 -11.97 -4.78 3.84
N THR A 101 -12.97 -4.67 4.70
CA THR A 101 -13.46 -5.75 5.59
C THR A 101 -14.23 -6.83 4.84
N PHE A 102 -14.09 -6.89 3.52
CA PHE A 102 -14.69 -7.92 2.70
C PHE A 102 -13.58 -8.62 1.92
N ASN A 103 -13.57 -9.95 1.97
CA ASN A 103 -12.73 -10.75 1.11
C ASN A 103 -13.36 -10.74 -0.30
N PRO A 104 -12.65 -10.23 -1.33
CA PRO A 104 -13.18 -10.19 -2.70
C PRO A 104 -13.57 -11.57 -3.24
N ILE A 105 -12.90 -12.64 -2.77
CA ILE A 105 -13.20 -14.01 -3.18
C ILE A 105 -14.61 -14.41 -2.72
N ASP A 106 -14.98 -14.08 -1.48
CA ASP A 106 -16.30 -14.42 -0.92
C ASP A 106 -17.43 -13.75 -1.73
N LYS A 107 -17.20 -12.53 -2.23
CA LYS A 107 -18.17 -11.81 -3.08
C LYS A 107 -18.29 -12.39 -4.48
N VAL A 108 -17.20 -12.93 -5.03
CA VAL A 108 -17.23 -13.63 -6.31
C VAL A 108 -18.00 -14.96 -6.17
N VAL A 109 -17.80 -15.69 -5.08
CA VAL A 109 -18.55 -16.92 -4.79
C VAL A 109 -20.06 -16.63 -4.64
N GLU A 110 -20.43 -15.61 -3.86
CA GLU A 110 -21.84 -15.19 -3.70
C GLU A 110 -22.50 -14.84 -5.06
N LEU A 111 -21.76 -14.18 -5.96
CA LEU A 111 -22.24 -13.86 -7.30
C LEU A 111 -22.47 -15.12 -8.15
N PHE A 112 -21.56 -16.09 -8.09
CA PHE A 112 -21.71 -17.36 -8.81
C PHE A 112 -22.89 -18.18 -8.30
N GLU A 113 -23.11 -18.23 -6.99
CA GLU A 113 -24.26 -18.92 -6.40
C GLU A 113 -25.59 -18.30 -6.85
N ARG A 114 -25.68 -16.95 -6.86
CA ARG A 114 -26.87 -16.25 -7.36
C ARG A 114 -27.11 -16.49 -8.86
N MET A 115 -26.05 -16.50 -9.67
CA MET A 115 -26.16 -16.77 -11.10
C MET A 115 -26.62 -18.21 -11.37
N LEU A 116 -26.09 -19.19 -10.63
CA LEU A 116 -26.50 -20.58 -10.72
C LEU A 116 -27.98 -20.75 -10.36
N GLN A 117 -28.45 -20.04 -9.33
CA GLN A 117 -29.85 -20.06 -8.93
C GLN A 117 -30.76 -19.47 -10.02
N ALA A 118 -30.39 -18.34 -10.61
CA ALA A 118 -31.14 -17.72 -11.69
C ALA A 118 -31.24 -18.63 -12.93
N GLU A 119 -30.17 -19.35 -13.28
CA GLU A 119 -30.19 -20.34 -14.36
C GLU A 119 -31.13 -21.51 -14.05
N LYS A 120 -31.11 -22.04 -12.82
CA LYS A 120 -32.03 -23.12 -12.40
C LYS A 120 -33.50 -22.69 -12.47
N GLU A 121 -33.82 -21.51 -11.97
CA GLU A 121 -35.18 -20.96 -12.01
C GLU A 121 -35.68 -20.75 -13.44
N LYS A 122 -34.80 -20.28 -14.33
CA LYS A 122 -35.10 -20.13 -15.75
C LYS A 122 -35.37 -21.47 -16.42
N VAL A 123 -34.56 -22.49 -16.14
CA VAL A 123 -34.78 -23.85 -16.66
C VAL A 123 -36.11 -24.42 -16.16
N GLU A 124 -36.41 -24.30 -14.86
CA GLU A 124 -37.68 -24.78 -14.30
C GLU A 124 -38.89 -24.07 -14.92
N PHE A 125 -38.80 -22.76 -15.14
CA PHE A 125 -39.85 -21.99 -15.83
C PHE A 125 -40.05 -22.47 -17.28
N LEU A 126 -38.97 -22.72 -18.01
CA LEU A 126 -39.04 -23.26 -19.37
C LEU A 126 -39.62 -24.69 -19.40
N GLU A 127 -39.27 -25.54 -18.43
CA GLU A 127 -39.84 -26.87 -18.30
C GLU A 127 -41.35 -26.84 -18.02
N LYS A 128 -41.83 -25.90 -17.20
CA LYS A 128 -43.28 -25.71 -16.95
C LYS A 128 -44.01 -25.30 -18.24
N LEU A 129 -43.48 -24.32 -18.97
CA LEU A 129 -44.04 -23.90 -20.26
C LEU A 129 -44.09 -25.03 -21.29
N LEU A 130 -43.10 -25.92 -21.29
CA LEU A 130 -43.07 -27.09 -22.17
C LEU A 130 -44.07 -28.18 -21.77
N LYS A 131 -44.39 -28.32 -20.48
CA LYS A 131 -45.39 -29.29 -19.97
C LYS A 131 -46.84 -28.82 -20.14
N GLU A 132 -47.06 -27.52 -20.24
CA GLU A 132 -48.38 -26.91 -20.48
C GLU A 132 -48.80 -26.90 -21.96
N LYS A 133 -47.98 -27.48 -22.85
CA LYS A 133 -48.21 -27.57 -24.30
C LYS A 133 -48.50 -29.01 -24.72
#